data_AF-A0A3P8KKQ7-F1
#
_entry.id   AF-A0A3P8KKQ7-F1
#
_cell.length_a   1.000
_cell.length_b   1.000
_cell.length_c   1.000
_cell.angle_alpha   90.00
_cell.angle_beta   90.00
_cell.angle_gamma   90.00
#
_symmetry.space_group_name_H-M   'P 1'
#
loop_
_entity.id
_entity.type
_entity.pdbx_description
1 polymer ?
#
loop_
_entity_poly.entity_id
_entity_poly.type
_entity_poly.pdbx_seq_one_letter_code
_entity_poly.pdbx_strand_id
1 'polypeptide(L)'
;MKSLGVIETRGLVAAVQAVDAACKAAGVSCIGYRKIGSGLVSVCFEGEISAIHTAIERGVEVVAAGQVVGSLVIARPERSVVDALGKLKGRPSRPAAQAGAPVAKADASLPPEEKEPARALRRAARSGPGGRQKRRAEEREEGMIDALLHEKITARLSRVSPEIPVGISNRHVHLAQQDVEALFGKGYALTPLKPLRQPGQFAAEECVTVVGPKGSLTQVRVLGPTRPCSQLEISRADCFTLGIRAPVRESGQLENAGSALLIGPAGHVELRSQVICAWRHIHMSPQDARRLNVSNGQKVSVRSSGERRLTFDEVVIRVRDDFALEFHIDTEEANAAGLKNGAQVVITQPA
;
A
#
# COMPACT_ATOMS: atom_id res chain seq x y z
N MET A 1 30.57 30.49 4.11
CA MET A 1 29.19 29.94 4.12
C MET A 1 29.19 28.84 3.08
N LYS A 2 28.84 27.59 3.44
CA LYS A 2 29.01 26.45 2.54
C LYS A 2 27.96 26.49 1.41
N SER A 3 28.38 26.11 0.21
CA SER A 3 27.49 25.91 -0.93
C SER A 3 26.71 24.60 -0.77
N LEU A 4 25.57 24.50 -1.45
CA LEU A 4 24.69 23.34 -1.44
C LEU A 4 24.71 22.66 -2.81
N GLY A 5 24.84 21.34 -2.82
CA GLY A 5 24.64 20.51 -3.99
C GLY A 5 23.50 19.52 -3.76
N VAL A 6 22.71 19.23 -4.80
CA VAL A 6 21.65 18.21 -4.75
C VAL A 6 21.71 17.35 -6.01
N ILE A 7 21.58 16.03 -5.84
CA ILE A 7 21.35 15.09 -6.94
C ILE A 7 20.04 14.36 -6.63
N GLU A 8 19.13 14.32 -7.60
CA GLU A 8 17.92 13.52 -7.52
C GLU A 8 17.97 12.36 -8.50
N THR A 9 17.70 11.16 -8.01
CA THR A 9 17.72 9.93 -8.78
C THR A 9 16.45 9.11 -8.63
N ARG A 10 16.20 8.21 -9.59
CA ARG A 10 15.23 7.13 -9.49
C ARG A 10 15.90 5.90 -8.89
N GLY A 11 15.57 5.63 -7.63
CA GLY A 11 16.01 4.47 -6.87
C GLY A 11 17.15 4.79 -5.91
N LEU A 12 17.14 4.15 -4.75
CA LEU A 12 18.15 4.35 -3.71
C LEU A 12 19.55 3.87 -4.13
N VAL A 13 19.64 2.82 -4.95
CA VAL A 13 20.93 2.28 -5.41
C VAL A 13 21.69 3.32 -6.25
N ALA A 14 21.01 3.97 -7.19
CA ALA A 14 21.57 5.06 -7.98
C ALA A 14 22.00 6.25 -7.10
N ALA A 15 21.19 6.60 -6.10
CA ALA A 15 21.56 7.64 -5.13
C ALA A 15 22.83 7.28 -4.33
N VAL A 16 22.97 6.03 -3.90
CA VAL A 16 24.17 5.57 -3.17
C VAL A 16 25.41 5.64 -4.04
N GLN A 17 25.33 5.21 -5.30
CA GLN A 17 26.44 5.33 -6.27
C GLN A 17 26.84 6.79 -6.50
N ALA A 18 25.86 7.67 -6.68
CA ALA A 18 26.10 9.11 -6.84
C ALA A 18 26.81 9.71 -5.62
N VAL A 19 26.36 9.38 -4.40
CA VAL A 19 26.97 9.88 -3.15
C VAL A 19 28.39 9.40 -2.98
N ASP A 20 28.67 8.12 -3.24
CA ASP A 20 30.02 7.57 -3.13
C ASP A 20 30.99 8.25 -4.11
N ALA A 21 30.59 8.41 -5.37
CA ALA A 21 31.40 9.09 -6.38
C ALA A 21 31.60 10.58 -6.06
N ALA A 22 30.55 11.29 -5.65
CA ALA A 22 30.60 12.71 -5.31
C ALA A 22 31.56 12.99 -4.13
N CYS A 23 31.46 12.20 -3.05
CA CYS A 23 32.33 12.34 -1.88
C CYS A 23 33.79 11.93 -2.14
N LYS A 24 34.04 11.03 -3.10
CA LYS A 24 35.40 10.66 -3.53
C LYS A 24 36.04 11.68 -4.47
N ALA A 25 35.23 12.35 -5.28
CA ALA A 25 35.70 13.30 -6.27
C ALA A 25 36.16 14.63 -5.67
N ALA A 26 35.53 15.10 -4.58
CA ALA A 26 35.86 16.36 -3.95
C ALA A 26 35.55 16.34 -2.45
N GLY A 27 36.13 17.28 -1.70
CA GLY A 27 35.97 17.43 -0.25
C GLY A 27 34.59 17.94 0.18
N VAL A 28 33.51 17.28 -0.24
CA VAL A 28 32.12 17.58 0.13
C VAL A 28 31.64 16.62 1.22
N SER A 29 30.62 17.03 1.98
CA SER A 29 29.96 16.17 2.96
C SER A 29 28.51 15.95 2.56
N CYS A 30 28.08 14.68 2.51
CA CYS A 30 26.67 14.35 2.36
C CYS A 30 25.93 14.72 3.65
N ILE A 31 25.03 15.70 3.58
CA ILE A 31 24.24 16.21 4.71
C ILE A 31 23.12 15.22 5.06
N GLY A 32 22.63 14.50 4.05
CA GLY A 32 21.59 13.50 4.19
C GLY A 32 20.82 13.29 2.89
N TYR A 33 19.77 12.50 2.98
CA TYR A 33 18.90 12.19 1.85
C TYR A 33 17.42 12.35 2.21
N ARG A 34 16.60 12.52 1.17
CA ARG A 34 15.14 12.53 1.26
C ARG A 34 14.54 11.56 0.25
N LYS A 35 13.50 10.84 0.67
CA LYS A 35 12.64 10.02 -0.19
C LYS A 35 11.30 10.72 -0.28
N ILE A 36 10.87 11.07 -1.48
CA ILE A 36 9.63 11.83 -1.69
C ILE A 36 8.48 10.97 -2.27
N GLY A 37 8.75 9.68 -2.56
CA GLY A 37 7.78 8.75 -3.15
C GLY A 37 8.13 8.44 -4.62
N SER A 38 7.41 7.51 -5.24
CA SER A 38 7.58 7.11 -6.67
C SER A 38 9.01 6.72 -7.06
N GLY A 39 9.77 6.19 -6.09
CA GLY A 39 11.18 5.82 -6.29
C GLY A 39 12.16 7.00 -6.32
N LEU A 40 11.73 8.24 -6.11
CA LEU A 40 12.60 9.42 -6.15
C LEU A 40 13.37 9.58 -4.84
N VAL A 41 14.68 9.78 -4.97
CA VAL A 41 15.62 9.97 -3.87
C VAL A 41 16.50 11.18 -4.18
N SER A 42 16.46 12.18 -3.31
CA SER A 42 17.30 13.38 -3.40
C SER A 42 18.38 13.30 -2.32
N VAL A 43 19.65 13.46 -2.71
CA VAL A 43 20.82 13.49 -1.80
C VAL A 43 21.41 14.89 -1.79
N CYS A 44 21.76 15.40 -0.61
CA CYS A 44 22.21 16.78 -0.41
C CYS A 44 23.67 16.80 0.09
N PHE A 45 24.46 17.72 -0.45
CA PHE A 45 25.89 17.88 -0.15
C PHE A 45 26.19 19.31 0.31
N GLU A 46 27.10 19.46 1.27
CA GLU A 46 27.69 20.74 1.66
C GLU A 46 29.20 20.76 1.38
N GLY A 47 29.71 21.92 0.96
CA GLY A 47 31.12 22.12 0.70
C GLY A 47 31.44 23.51 0.17
N GLU A 48 32.68 23.73 -0.23
CA GLU A 48 33.06 24.91 -1.02
C GLU A 48 32.49 24.81 -2.44
N ILE A 49 32.22 25.96 -3.08
CA ILE A 49 31.51 25.99 -4.36
C ILE A 49 32.20 25.16 -5.45
N SER A 50 33.53 25.24 -5.57
CA SER A 50 34.29 24.46 -6.54
C SER A 50 34.20 22.96 -6.26
N ALA A 51 34.29 22.56 -4.99
CA ALA A 51 34.14 21.16 -4.58
C ALA A 51 32.73 20.63 -4.87
N ILE A 52 31.69 21.44 -4.67
CA ILE A 52 30.30 21.06 -4.96
C ILE A 52 30.10 20.86 -6.47
N HIS A 53 30.62 21.74 -7.34
CA HIS A 53 30.52 21.54 -8.78
C HIS A 53 31.13 20.21 -9.23
N THR A 54 32.37 19.94 -8.81
CA THR A 54 33.07 18.68 -9.13
C THR A 54 32.35 17.45 -8.58
N ALA A 55 31.84 17.54 -7.34
CA ALA A 55 31.12 16.44 -6.71
C ALA A 55 29.80 16.11 -7.43
N ILE A 56 29.02 17.13 -7.80
CA ILE A 56 27.74 16.94 -8.50
C ILE A 56 27.96 16.37 -9.90
N GLU A 57 28.95 16.88 -10.64
CA GLU A 57 29.28 16.38 -11.98
C GLU A 57 29.64 14.89 -11.95
N ARG A 58 30.58 14.51 -11.08
CA ARG A 58 31.00 13.10 -10.96
C ARG A 58 29.90 12.20 -10.40
N GLY A 59 29.09 12.70 -9.47
CA GLY A 59 27.95 11.97 -8.92
C GLY A 59 26.87 11.68 -9.96
N VAL A 60 26.64 12.59 -10.90
CA VAL A 60 25.68 12.41 -12.01
C VAL A 60 26.25 11.44 -13.06
N GLU A 61 27.54 11.53 -13.38
CA GLU A 61 28.21 10.73 -14.42
C GLU A 61 28.17 9.22 -14.14
N VAL A 62 28.30 8.80 -12.88
CA VAL A 62 28.33 7.37 -12.51
C VAL A 62 26.96 6.70 -12.50
N VAL A 63 25.88 7.48 -12.58
CA VAL A 63 24.51 6.96 -12.54
C VAL A 63 24.05 6.62 -13.95
N ALA A 64 23.41 5.46 -14.12
CA ALA A 64 22.96 5.03 -15.44
C ALA A 64 21.96 6.01 -16.07
N ALA A 65 22.01 6.11 -17.41
CA ALA A 65 21.14 6.98 -18.18
C ALA A 65 19.65 6.73 -17.86
N GLY A 66 18.90 7.81 -17.63
CA GLY A 66 17.48 7.75 -17.25
C GLY A 66 17.20 7.53 -15.76
N GLN A 67 18.23 7.30 -14.94
CA GLN A 67 18.09 7.24 -13.48
C GLN A 67 18.39 8.58 -12.78
N VAL A 68 19.08 9.53 -13.42
CA VAL A 68 19.19 10.90 -12.91
C VAL A 68 17.95 11.69 -13.33
N VAL A 69 17.30 12.31 -12.35
CA VAL A 69 16.09 13.14 -12.55
C VAL A 69 16.48 14.60 -12.67
N GLY A 70 17.45 15.03 -11.86
CA GLY A 70 18.00 16.38 -11.92
C GLY A 70 19.16 16.56 -10.95
N SER A 71 19.90 17.66 -11.12
CA SER A 71 20.92 18.11 -10.19
C SER A 71 20.85 19.63 -10.01
N LEU A 72 21.33 20.12 -8.87
CA LEU A 72 21.29 21.52 -8.50
C LEU A 72 22.55 21.91 -7.72
N VAL A 73 23.10 23.08 -8.03
CA VAL A 73 24.18 23.72 -7.27
C VAL A 73 23.74 25.11 -6.87
N ILE A 74 23.84 25.42 -5.57
CA ILE A 74 23.56 26.75 -5.02
C ILE A 74 24.82 27.25 -4.33
N ALA A 75 25.44 28.29 -4.91
CA ALA A 75 26.68 28.84 -4.40
C ALA A 75 26.55 29.43 -2.99
N ARG A 76 25.42 30.10 -2.73
CA ARG A 76 25.15 30.78 -1.46
C ARG A 76 23.70 30.55 -1.03
N PRO A 77 23.36 29.36 -0.51
CA PRO A 77 22.00 29.06 -0.06
C PRO A 77 21.63 29.97 1.11
N GLU A 78 20.35 30.32 1.19
CA GLU A 78 19.81 31.03 2.35
C GLU A 78 19.90 30.11 3.59
N ARG A 79 20.13 30.70 4.76
CA ARG A 79 20.47 29.96 5.99
C ARG A 79 19.36 29.03 6.45
N SER A 80 18.10 29.48 6.40
CA SER A 80 16.94 28.65 6.77
C SER A 80 16.80 27.41 5.88
N VAL A 81 17.21 27.50 4.60
CA VAL A 81 17.23 26.34 3.68
C VAL A 81 18.24 25.31 4.13
N VAL A 82 19.46 25.73 4.48
CA VAL A 82 20.51 24.82 4.96
C VAL A 82 20.11 24.18 6.29
N ASP A 83 19.53 24.95 7.21
CA ASP A 83 19.07 24.46 8.52
C ASP A 83 17.93 23.45 8.39
N ALA A 84 17.01 23.65 7.45
CA ALA A 84 15.95 22.70 7.14
C ALA A 84 16.50 21.38 6.57
N LEU A 85 17.51 21.45 5.69
CA LEU A 85 18.16 20.28 5.10
C LEU A 85 19.13 19.58 6.06
N GLY A 86 19.62 20.27 7.10
CA GLY A 86 20.47 19.70 8.15
C GLY A 86 19.78 18.64 9.03
N LYS A 87 18.44 18.52 8.93
CA LYS A 87 17.61 17.52 9.63
C LYS A 87 17.27 16.30 8.77
N LEU A 88 17.89 16.18 7.59
CA LEU A 88 17.64 15.05 6.68
C LEU A 88 18.13 13.72 7.25
N LYS A 89 17.51 12.63 6.79
CA LYS A 89 17.86 11.26 7.22
C LYS A 89 19.25 10.88 6.70
N GLY A 90 19.96 10.05 7.45
CA GLY A 90 21.26 9.51 7.03
C GLY A 90 22.43 10.47 7.13
N ARG A 91 22.30 11.55 7.93
CA ARG A 91 23.41 12.44 8.26
C ARG A 91 24.51 11.65 8.95
N PRO A 92 25.69 11.46 8.34
CA PRO A 92 26.77 10.71 8.97
C PRO A 92 27.37 11.54 10.12
N SER A 93 27.54 10.95 11.29
CA SER A 93 28.37 11.53 12.35
C SER A 93 29.83 11.38 11.93
N ARG A 94 30.50 12.46 11.54
CA ARG A 94 31.91 12.39 11.16
C ARG A 94 32.81 12.62 12.39
N PRO A 95 33.71 11.68 12.75
CA PRO A 95 34.90 12.04 13.51
C PRO A 95 35.76 13.01 12.68
N ALA A 96 36.46 13.94 13.32
CA ALA A 96 37.34 14.87 12.61
C ALA A 96 38.41 14.10 11.83
N ALA A 97 38.35 14.14 10.49
CA ALA A 97 39.29 13.43 9.63
C ALA A 97 40.62 14.21 9.56
N GLN A 98 41.71 13.52 9.94
CA GLN A 98 43.08 13.92 9.63
C GLN A 98 43.35 13.83 8.12
N ALA A 99 44.16 14.76 7.62
CA ALA A 99 44.56 14.82 6.23
C ALA A 99 45.65 13.80 5.90
N GLY A 100 45.50 13.09 4.77
CA GLY A 100 46.63 12.49 4.03
C GLY A 100 46.39 11.09 3.46
N ALA A 101 46.29 11.01 2.12
CA ALA A 101 47.04 10.11 1.22
C ALA A 101 46.24 9.81 -0.08
N PRO A 102 46.87 9.81 -1.28
CA PRO A 102 46.19 9.58 -2.55
C PRO A 102 46.03 8.08 -2.84
N VAL A 103 44.86 7.68 -3.31
CA VAL A 103 44.55 6.28 -3.68
C VAL A 103 44.82 6.05 -5.17
N ALA A 104 45.65 5.05 -5.46
CA ALA A 104 46.04 4.61 -6.80
C ALA A 104 44.91 3.86 -7.55
N LYS A 105 44.97 3.90 -8.89
CA LYS A 105 44.03 3.26 -9.83
C LYS A 105 44.22 1.75 -9.88
N ALA A 106 43.12 1.00 -10.06
CA ALA A 106 43.14 -0.41 -10.42
C ALA A 106 42.19 -0.69 -11.60
N ASP A 107 42.74 -1.37 -12.61
CA ASP A 107 42.12 -1.84 -13.85
C ASP A 107 41.14 -3.00 -13.63
N ALA A 108 40.16 -3.12 -14.53
CA ALA A 108 39.21 -4.22 -14.60
C ALA A 108 39.44 -5.08 -15.85
N SER A 109 39.52 -6.40 -15.68
CA SER A 109 39.41 -7.38 -16.76
C SER A 109 38.37 -8.45 -16.40
N LEU A 110 37.53 -8.80 -17.38
CA LEU A 110 36.47 -9.81 -17.31
C LEU A 110 36.92 -11.12 -17.98
N PRO A 111 36.44 -12.30 -17.54
CA PRO A 111 36.53 -13.55 -18.32
C PRO A 111 35.21 -13.94 -19.04
N PRO A 112 35.26 -14.88 -20.01
CA PRO A 112 34.28 -15.01 -21.10
C PRO A 112 33.31 -16.21 -21.02
N GLU A 113 32.32 -16.21 -21.93
CA GLU A 113 31.29 -17.23 -22.20
C GLU A 113 31.81 -18.54 -22.85
N GLU A 114 31.09 -19.64 -22.64
CA GLU A 114 31.19 -20.88 -23.43
C GLU A 114 29.81 -21.45 -23.84
N LYS A 115 29.79 -22.07 -25.03
CA LYS A 115 28.62 -22.58 -25.80
C LYS A 115 28.39 -24.10 -25.63
N GLU A 116 27.11 -24.47 -25.76
CA GLU A 116 26.43 -25.68 -26.32
C GLU A 116 27.22 -26.95 -26.75
N PRO A 117 26.58 -28.16 -26.77
CA PRO A 117 25.94 -28.62 -28.02
C PRO A 117 24.73 -29.60 -27.93
N ALA A 118 24.12 -29.79 -29.10
CA ALA A 118 22.90 -30.55 -29.45
C ALA A 118 23.08 -32.06 -29.74
N ARG A 119 21.97 -32.85 -29.72
CA ARG A 119 21.63 -33.84 -30.78
C ARG A 119 20.18 -34.37 -30.76
N ALA A 120 19.70 -34.69 -31.96
CA ALA A 120 18.33 -35.02 -32.43
C ALA A 120 17.88 -36.50 -32.31
N LEU A 121 16.57 -36.80 -32.50
CA LEU A 121 16.01 -37.57 -33.64
C LEU A 121 14.45 -37.80 -33.63
N ARG A 122 13.80 -37.57 -34.80
CA ARG A 122 12.65 -38.26 -35.51
C ARG A 122 11.45 -38.83 -34.69
N ARG A 123 10.18 -38.74 -35.14
CA ARG A 123 9.57 -39.26 -36.40
C ARG A 123 8.06 -38.88 -36.47
N ALA A 124 7.46 -38.85 -37.66
CA ALA A 124 6.06 -38.45 -37.92
C ALA A 124 5.12 -39.60 -38.40
N ALA A 125 3.80 -39.37 -38.17
CA ALA A 125 2.59 -39.70 -38.97
C ALA A 125 1.86 -41.06 -38.87
N ARG A 126 0.53 -41.00 -38.61
CA ARG A 126 -0.66 -41.55 -39.35
C ARG A 126 -1.93 -41.41 -38.46
N SER A 127 -3.10 -40.91 -38.89
CA SER A 127 -4.10 -41.64 -39.70
C SER A 127 -5.42 -40.83 -39.91
N GLY A 128 -5.99 -40.88 -41.14
CA GLY A 128 -7.42 -41.12 -41.50
C GLY A 128 -8.57 -40.12 -41.21
N PRO A 129 -9.40 -39.73 -42.23
CA PRO A 129 -10.64 -38.96 -42.06
C PRO A 129 -11.92 -39.79 -42.22
N GLY A 130 -13.01 -39.45 -41.51
CA GLY A 130 -14.35 -39.97 -41.84
C GLY A 130 -15.45 -39.77 -40.78
N GLY A 131 -16.51 -39.05 -41.15
CA GLY A 131 -17.88 -39.25 -40.62
C GLY A 131 -18.27 -38.52 -39.33
N ARG A 132 -18.64 -37.23 -39.40
CA ARG A 132 -19.38 -36.53 -38.31
C ARG A 132 -20.03 -35.22 -38.77
N GLN A 133 -20.87 -35.27 -39.81
CA GLN A 133 -21.48 -34.05 -40.37
C GLN A 133 -23.00 -33.92 -40.22
N LYS A 134 -23.70 -34.85 -39.54
CA LYS A 134 -25.16 -34.72 -39.36
C LYS A 134 -25.65 -34.54 -37.91
N ARG A 135 -24.81 -34.80 -36.90
CA ARG A 135 -25.16 -34.54 -35.48
C ARG A 135 -24.75 -33.14 -34.96
N ARG A 136 -23.96 -32.39 -35.74
CA ARG A 136 -23.42 -31.08 -35.34
C ARG A 136 -24.34 -29.89 -35.64
N ALA A 137 -25.43 -30.08 -36.38
CA ALA A 137 -26.35 -29.00 -36.73
C ALA A 137 -27.46 -28.86 -35.67
N GLU A 138 -28.05 -29.97 -35.24
CA GLU A 138 -29.13 -29.99 -34.23
C GLU A 138 -28.63 -29.62 -32.82
N GLU A 139 -27.45 -30.14 -32.40
CA GLU A 139 -26.80 -29.75 -31.12
C GLU A 139 -26.35 -28.27 -31.09
N ARG A 140 -26.13 -27.65 -32.26
CA ARG A 140 -25.77 -26.22 -32.36
C ARG A 140 -26.98 -25.30 -32.24
N GLU A 141 -28.15 -25.76 -32.68
CA GLU A 141 -29.38 -24.97 -32.66
C GLU A 141 -30.01 -24.95 -31.26
N GLU A 142 -30.03 -26.08 -30.55
CA GLU A 142 -30.43 -26.15 -29.13
C GLU A 142 -29.48 -25.35 -28.23
N GLY A 143 -28.16 -25.45 -28.45
CA GLY A 143 -27.17 -24.65 -27.71
C GLY A 143 -27.25 -23.15 -27.98
N MET A 144 -27.72 -22.73 -29.16
CA MET A 144 -27.89 -21.31 -29.52
C MET A 144 -29.17 -20.73 -28.92
N ILE A 145 -30.25 -21.52 -28.84
CA ILE A 145 -31.48 -21.13 -28.15
C ILE A 145 -31.23 -20.98 -26.65
N ASP A 146 -30.46 -21.89 -26.04
CA ASP A 146 -30.13 -21.85 -24.61
C ASP A 146 -29.16 -20.69 -24.28
N ALA A 147 -28.21 -20.38 -25.18
CA ALA A 147 -27.34 -19.21 -25.04
C ALA A 147 -28.09 -17.88 -25.18
N LEU A 148 -29.02 -17.76 -26.14
CA LEU A 148 -29.86 -16.57 -26.31
C LEU A 148 -30.88 -16.42 -25.18
N LEU A 149 -31.36 -17.52 -24.61
CA LEU A 149 -32.23 -17.52 -23.43
C LEU A 149 -31.43 -17.10 -22.19
N HIS A 150 -30.22 -17.64 -21.98
CA HIS A 150 -29.29 -17.18 -20.94
C HIS A 150 -28.94 -15.71 -21.10
N GLU A 151 -28.67 -15.25 -22.33
CA GLU A 151 -28.38 -13.84 -22.60
C GLU A 151 -29.60 -12.96 -22.30
N LYS A 152 -30.81 -13.37 -22.69
CA LYS A 152 -32.05 -12.64 -22.38
C LYS A 152 -32.43 -12.68 -20.90
N ILE A 153 -32.18 -13.79 -20.21
CA ILE A 153 -32.37 -13.93 -18.76
C ILE A 153 -31.35 -13.06 -18.03
N THR A 154 -30.08 -13.07 -18.43
CA THR A 154 -29.02 -12.20 -17.91
C THR A 154 -29.32 -10.73 -18.20
N ALA A 155 -29.83 -10.40 -19.38
CA ALA A 155 -30.27 -9.05 -19.75
C ALA A 155 -31.53 -8.59 -18.99
N ARG A 156 -32.41 -9.53 -18.59
CA ARG A 156 -33.57 -9.22 -17.73
C ARG A 156 -33.19 -9.13 -16.25
N LEU A 157 -32.27 -9.96 -15.76
CA LEU A 157 -31.76 -9.95 -14.38
C LEU A 157 -30.82 -8.77 -14.14
N SER A 158 -30.12 -8.28 -15.17
CA SER A 158 -29.31 -7.06 -15.12
C SER A 158 -30.12 -5.77 -15.13
N ARG A 159 -31.46 -5.85 -15.19
CA ARG A 159 -32.32 -4.72 -14.86
C ARG A 159 -32.30 -4.52 -13.34
N VAL A 160 -31.27 -3.78 -12.93
CA VAL A 160 -31.02 -3.18 -11.61
C VAL A 160 -30.63 -4.19 -10.53
N SER A 161 -29.42 -4.74 -10.64
CA SER A 161 -28.73 -5.21 -9.42
C SER A 161 -28.69 -4.04 -8.43
N PRO A 162 -29.18 -4.21 -7.19
CA PRO A 162 -29.20 -3.13 -6.23
C PRO A 162 -27.79 -2.58 -6.00
N GLU A 163 -27.65 -1.27 -6.13
CA GLU A 163 -26.39 -0.59 -5.87
C GLU A 163 -26.06 -0.63 -4.37
N ILE A 164 -24.83 -1.00 -4.08
CA ILE A 164 -24.28 -1.07 -2.73
C ILE A 164 -23.32 0.12 -2.57
N PRO A 165 -23.52 0.96 -1.57
CA PRO A 165 -22.67 2.11 -1.34
C PRO A 165 -21.36 1.71 -0.66
N VAL A 166 -20.27 2.37 -1.05
CA VAL A 166 -18.92 2.14 -0.55
C VAL A 166 -18.67 2.94 0.72
N GLY A 167 -18.17 2.27 1.74
CA GLY A 167 -17.54 2.84 2.94
C GLY A 167 -16.03 2.60 2.89
N ILE A 168 -15.24 3.68 2.87
CA ILE A 168 -13.79 3.64 2.84
C ILE A 168 -13.26 3.85 4.25
N SER A 169 -12.53 2.86 4.74
CA SER A 169 -11.91 2.87 6.06
C SER A 169 -10.43 3.26 5.94
N ASN A 170 -10.08 4.39 6.56
CA ASN A 170 -8.67 4.71 6.84
C ASN A 170 -8.20 3.92 8.07
N ARG A 171 -6.89 3.96 8.37
CA ARG A 171 -6.34 3.37 9.59
C ARG A 171 -7.07 3.86 10.84
N HIS A 172 -7.46 2.94 11.70
CA HIS A 172 -8.24 3.26 12.90
C HIS A 172 -8.13 2.14 13.94
N VAL A 173 -8.54 2.44 15.16
CA VAL A 173 -8.53 1.49 16.28
C VAL A 173 -9.89 1.44 16.95
N HIS A 174 -10.34 0.25 17.29
CA HIS A 174 -11.43 0.00 18.23
C HIS A 174 -10.81 -0.35 19.58
N LEU A 175 -11.33 0.20 20.67
CA LEU A 175 -10.74 0.03 22.00
C LEU A 175 -11.68 -0.67 22.97
N ALA A 176 -11.10 -1.50 23.84
CA ALA A 176 -11.77 -1.94 25.06
C ALA A 176 -11.81 -0.84 26.12
N GLN A 177 -12.82 -0.86 26.99
CA GLN A 177 -13.00 0.19 28.01
C GLN A 177 -11.75 0.34 28.89
N GLN A 178 -11.13 -0.77 29.29
CA GLN A 178 -9.88 -0.75 30.05
C GLN A 178 -8.73 -0.03 29.32
N ASP A 179 -8.68 -0.15 27.99
CA ASP A 179 -7.62 0.43 27.17
C ASP A 179 -7.91 1.91 26.90
N VAL A 180 -9.19 2.29 26.78
CA VAL A 180 -9.59 3.71 26.80
C VAL A 180 -9.10 4.36 28.08
N GLU A 181 -9.31 3.71 29.22
CA GLU A 181 -8.88 4.27 30.51
C GLU A 181 -7.35 4.35 30.64
N ALA A 182 -6.63 3.35 30.13
CA ALA A 182 -5.16 3.35 30.12
C ALA A 182 -4.58 4.44 29.19
N LEU A 183 -5.24 4.73 28.06
CA LEU A 183 -4.76 5.69 27.07
C LEU A 183 -5.18 7.14 27.39
N PHE A 184 -6.37 7.35 27.97
CA PHE A 184 -6.99 8.66 28.12
C PHE A 184 -7.30 9.06 29.58
N GLY A 185 -7.25 8.11 30.52
CA GLY A 185 -7.44 8.35 31.96
C GLY A 185 -8.58 7.52 32.56
N LYS A 186 -8.52 7.29 33.87
CA LYS A 186 -9.50 6.45 34.59
C LYS A 186 -10.93 7.00 34.45
N GLY A 187 -11.87 6.12 34.11
CA GLY A 187 -13.29 6.47 33.89
C GLY A 187 -13.58 7.29 32.63
N TYR A 188 -12.61 7.40 31.70
CA TYR A 188 -12.80 8.17 30.47
C TYR A 188 -13.83 7.52 29.53
N ALA A 189 -14.65 8.35 28.89
CA ALA A 189 -15.62 7.95 27.88
C ALA A 189 -15.29 8.62 26.54
N LEU A 190 -15.35 7.86 25.44
CA LEU A 190 -15.04 8.38 24.11
C LEU A 190 -16.02 9.48 23.69
N THR A 191 -15.50 10.55 23.11
CA THR A 191 -16.30 11.70 22.68
C THR A 191 -16.74 11.52 21.22
N PRO A 192 -18.05 11.42 20.92
CA PRO A 192 -18.49 11.24 19.54
C PRO A 192 -18.22 12.49 18.68
N LEU A 193 -17.42 12.33 17.62
CA LEU A 193 -17.15 13.39 16.65
C LEU A 193 -18.12 13.33 15.46
N LYS A 194 -18.27 12.14 14.88
CA LYS A 194 -19.08 11.95 13.68
C LYS A 194 -19.72 10.56 13.63
N PRO A 195 -21.04 10.43 13.40
CA PRO A 195 -21.66 9.13 13.21
C PRO A 195 -21.13 8.45 11.93
N LEU A 196 -20.92 7.15 12.02
CA LEU A 196 -20.67 6.29 10.86
C LEU A 196 -21.99 5.78 10.30
N ARG A 197 -21.94 5.17 9.12
CA ARG A 197 -23.14 4.63 8.48
C ARG A 197 -23.71 3.42 9.23
N GLN A 198 -22.84 2.60 9.82
CA GLN A 198 -23.27 1.46 10.62
C GLN A 198 -23.95 1.97 11.91
N PRO A 199 -25.19 1.52 12.20
CA PRO A 199 -25.96 1.97 13.35
C PRO A 199 -25.17 1.92 14.66
N GLY A 200 -25.20 3.03 15.41
CA GLY A 200 -24.54 3.16 16.71
C GLY A 200 -23.01 3.32 16.67
N GLN A 201 -22.36 3.18 15.51
CA GLN A 201 -20.92 3.38 15.38
C GLN A 201 -20.59 4.85 15.11
N PHE A 202 -19.46 5.34 15.64
CA PHE A 202 -19.00 6.71 15.44
C PHE A 202 -17.48 6.81 15.37
N ALA A 203 -16.99 7.79 14.63
CA ALA A 203 -15.62 8.28 14.79
C ALA A 203 -15.58 9.16 16.04
N ALA A 204 -14.63 8.91 16.94
CA ALA A 204 -14.46 9.68 18.16
C ALA A 204 -13.51 10.86 17.94
N GLU A 205 -13.53 11.88 18.80
CA GLU A 205 -12.58 13.00 18.75
C GLU A 205 -11.15 12.54 19.03
N GLU A 206 -11.02 11.46 19.79
CA GLU A 206 -9.75 10.91 20.22
C GLU A 206 -8.96 10.28 19.08
N CYS A 207 -7.65 10.46 19.18
CA CYS A 207 -6.65 9.83 18.33
C CYS A 207 -5.55 9.23 19.21
N VAL A 208 -4.94 8.16 18.73
CA VAL A 208 -3.75 7.55 19.33
C VAL A 208 -2.56 7.64 18.39
N THR A 209 -1.36 7.49 18.95
CA THR A 209 -0.15 7.20 18.17
C THR A 209 0.11 5.70 18.20
N VAL A 210 0.26 5.09 17.02
CA VAL A 210 0.64 3.69 16.87
C VAL A 210 2.15 3.63 16.66
N VAL A 211 2.85 2.83 17.44
CA VAL A 211 4.29 2.61 17.34
C VAL A 211 4.55 1.14 17.03
N GLY A 212 5.34 0.91 15.98
CA GLY A 212 5.91 -0.40 15.65
C GLY A 212 7.44 -0.37 15.68
N PRO A 213 8.10 -1.50 15.41
CA PRO A 213 9.56 -1.62 15.52
C PRO A 213 10.38 -0.65 14.65
N LYS A 214 9.80 -0.19 13.53
CA LYS A 214 10.51 0.65 12.53
C LYS A 214 10.10 2.12 12.57
N GLY A 215 8.92 2.43 13.11
CA GLY A 215 8.37 3.77 13.03
C GLY A 215 7.01 3.90 13.70
N SER A 216 6.38 5.05 13.52
CA SER A 216 5.11 5.38 14.13
C SER A 216 4.14 6.05 13.15
N LEU A 217 2.85 5.92 13.45
CA LEU A 217 1.75 6.62 12.81
C LEU A 217 1.04 7.44 13.88
N THR A 218 0.98 8.76 13.69
CA THR A 218 0.29 9.68 14.60
C THR A 218 -1.14 9.92 14.10
N GLN A 219 -2.00 10.41 14.99
CA GLN A 219 -3.37 10.79 14.64
C GLN A 219 -4.21 9.62 14.08
N VAL A 220 -4.02 8.41 14.62
CA VAL A 220 -4.83 7.24 14.27
C VAL A 220 -6.16 7.34 15.02
N ARG A 221 -7.26 7.37 14.26
CA ARG A 221 -8.61 7.64 14.76
C ARG A 221 -9.11 6.50 15.65
N VAL A 222 -9.73 6.83 16.77
CA VAL A 222 -10.51 5.87 17.58
C VAL A 222 -11.94 5.79 17.05
N LEU A 223 -12.45 4.58 16.86
CA LEU A 223 -13.86 4.33 16.55
C LEU A 223 -14.58 3.80 17.79
N GLY A 224 -15.76 4.36 18.04
CA GLY A 224 -16.67 3.98 19.10
C GLY A 224 -17.92 3.26 18.59
N PRO A 225 -18.68 2.61 19.48
CA PRO A 225 -18.46 2.53 20.92
C PRO A 225 -17.31 1.58 21.29
N THR A 226 -16.98 1.51 22.58
CA THR A 226 -15.99 0.54 23.07
C THR A 226 -16.42 -0.89 22.78
N ARG A 227 -15.44 -1.77 22.59
CA ARG A 227 -15.65 -3.19 22.29
C ARG A 227 -15.13 -4.06 23.45
N PRO A 228 -15.47 -5.36 23.48
CA PRO A 228 -14.88 -6.27 24.47
C PRO A 228 -13.36 -6.44 24.34
N CYS A 229 -12.82 -6.26 23.14
CA CYS A 229 -11.41 -6.42 22.82
C CYS A 229 -10.94 -5.30 21.88
N SER A 230 -9.71 -4.82 22.09
CA SER A 230 -9.09 -3.82 21.23
C SER A 230 -8.64 -4.42 19.89
N GLN A 231 -8.76 -3.64 18.82
CA GLN A 231 -8.37 -4.07 17.48
C GLN A 231 -7.88 -2.88 16.67
N LEU A 232 -6.68 -2.99 16.11
CA LEU A 232 -6.10 -2.01 15.22
C LEU A 232 -6.19 -2.50 13.77
N GLU A 233 -6.78 -1.66 12.92
CA GLU A 233 -6.89 -1.89 11.48
C GLU A 233 -5.99 -0.91 10.72
N ILE A 234 -5.06 -1.46 9.95
CA ILE A 234 -4.04 -0.69 9.20
C ILE A 234 -3.89 -1.21 7.78
N SER A 235 -3.41 -0.36 6.87
CA SER A 235 -3.16 -0.77 5.49
C SER A 235 -1.88 -1.61 5.34
N ARG A 236 -1.65 -2.16 4.15
CA ARG A 236 -0.39 -2.85 3.88
C ARG A 236 0.79 -1.88 3.84
N ALA A 237 0.63 -0.66 3.33
CA ALA A 237 1.68 0.37 3.40
C ALA A 237 2.00 0.79 4.85
N ASP A 238 0.98 0.86 5.70
CA ASP A 238 1.16 1.17 7.12
C ASP A 238 2.04 0.11 7.81
N CYS A 239 1.86 -1.17 7.48
CA CYS A 239 2.71 -2.26 7.95
C CYS A 239 4.21 -2.00 7.64
N PHE A 240 4.54 -1.53 6.43
CA PHE A 240 5.92 -1.22 6.04
C PHE A 240 6.49 0.00 6.79
N THR A 241 5.63 0.94 7.16
CA THR A 241 6.02 2.14 7.92
C THR A 241 6.30 1.78 9.38
N LEU A 242 5.41 1.02 9.99
CA LEU A 242 5.50 0.58 11.38
C LEU A 242 6.53 -0.55 11.57
N GLY A 243 6.83 -1.32 10.53
CA GLY A 243 7.66 -2.53 10.63
C GLY A 243 6.92 -3.70 11.29
N ILE A 244 5.60 -3.77 11.10
CA ILE A 244 4.72 -4.80 11.65
C ILE A 244 4.30 -5.75 10.52
N ARG A 245 4.19 -7.05 10.81
CA ARG A 245 3.58 -8.03 9.89
C ARG A 245 2.16 -8.34 10.35
N ALA A 246 1.19 -7.57 9.85
CA ALA A 246 -0.23 -7.84 10.09
C ALA A 246 -0.81 -8.73 8.96
N PRO A 247 -1.55 -9.79 9.29
CA PRO A 247 -2.27 -10.60 8.30
C PRO A 247 -3.55 -9.88 7.83
N VAL A 248 -4.06 -10.27 6.64
CA VAL A 248 -5.39 -9.83 6.19
C VAL A 248 -6.43 -10.71 6.89
N ARG A 249 -7.39 -10.11 7.59
CA ARG A 249 -8.37 -10.83 8.42
C ARG A 249 -9.71 -10.10 8.46
N GLU A 250 -10.78 -10.84 8.70
CA GLU A 250 -12.05 -10.25 9.11
C GLU A 250 -11.93 -9.71 10.54
N SER A 251 -12.68 -8.64 10.83
CA SER A 251 -12.75 -8.08 12.18
C SER A 251 -13.15 -9.16 13.19
N GLY A 252 -12.38 -9.27 14.28
CA GLY A 252 -12.54 -10.28 15.33
C GLY A 252 -11.70 -11.55 15.16
N GLN A 253 -11.15 -11.83 13.97
CA GLN A 253 -10.25 -12.97 13.75
C GLN A 253 -8.80 -12.60 14.10
N LEU A 254 -8.52 -12.52 15.40
CA LEU A 254 -7.29 -11.95 15.95
C LEU A 254 -6.18 -12.98 16.25
N GLU A 255 -6.41 -14.27 16.02
CA GLU A 255 -5.41 -15.31 16.25
C GLU A 255 -4.18 -15.14 15.35
N ASN A 256 -2.99 -15.12 15.95
CA ASN A 256 -1.70 -14.92 15.26
C ASN A 256 -1.67 -13.62 14.45
N ALA A 257 -2.38 -12.58 14.90
CA ALA A 257 -2.35 -11.26 14.31
C ALA A 257 -1.10 -10.48 14.72
N GLY A 258 -0.92 -9.29 14.15
CA GLY A 258 0.21 -8.42 14.48
C GLY A 258 0.09 -7.82 15.89
N SER A 259 1.18 -7.20 16.33
CA SER A 259 1.27 -6.48 17.60
C SER A 259 1.76 -5.06 17.37
N ALA A 260 1.31 -4.12 18.20
CA ALA A 260 1.71 -2.71 18.17
C ALA A 260 1.63 -2.10 19.57
N LEU A 261 2.35 -1.00 19.78
CA LEU A 261 2.18 -0.16 20.96
C LEU A 261 1.28 1.02 20.61
N LEU A 262 0.22 1.24 21.39
CA LEU A 262 -0.60 2.45 21.33
C LEU A 262 -0.14 3.44 22.39
N ILE A 263 -0.05 4.70 22.03
CA ILE A 263 0.28 5.80 22.95
C ILE A 263 -0.86 6.82 22.89
N GLY A 264 -1.46 7.07 24.04
CA GLY A 264 -2.45 8.11 24.29
C GLY A 264 -1.89 9.22 25.19
N PRO A 265 -2.67 10.25 25.49
CA PRO A 265 -2.24 11.37 26.33
C PRO A 265 -1.95 10.98 27.79
N ALA A 266 -2.63 9.96 28.34
CA ALA A 266 -2.50 9.55 29.74
C ALA A 266 -1.61 8.31 29.93
N GLY A 267 -1.30 7.57 28.86
CA GLY A 267 -0.55 6.32 28.98
C GLY A 267 -0.40 5.58 27.66
N HIS A 268 -0.13 4.28 27.76
CA HIS A 268 0.12 3.41 26.62
C HIS A 268 -0.50 2.02 26.84
N VAL A 269 -0.75 1.32 25.73
CA VAL A 269 -1.30 -0.05 25.72
C VAL A 269 -0.54 -0.88 24.69
N GLU A 270 -0.07 -2.06 25.08
CA GLU A 270 0.50 -3.05 24.15
C GLU A 270 -0.62 -3.91 23.55
N LEU A 271 -0.88 -3.71 22.26
CA LEU A 271 -1.70 -4.62 21.49
C LEU A 271 -0.89 -5.87 21.17
N ARG A 272 -1.31 -7.01 21.73
CA ARG A 272 -0.72 -8.33 21.47
C ARG A 272 -1.70 -9.15 20.64
N SER A 273 -1.29 -9.53 19.43
CA SER A 273 -2.14 -10.28 18.48
C SER A 273 -3.48 -9.57 18.22
N GLN A 274 -3.45 -8.26 17.96
CA GLN A 274 -4.65 -7.41 17.83
C GLN A 274 -4.54 -6.43 16.64
N VAL A 275 -3.57 -6.63 15.75
CA VAL A 275 -3.31 -5.76 14.58
C VAL A 275 -3.54 -6.53 13.29
N ILE A 276 -4.45 -6.04 12.44
CA ILE A 276 -4.83 -6.68 11.18
C ILE A 276 -4.82 -5.68 10.02
N CYS A 277 -4.67 -6.20 8.80
CA CYS A 277 -5.19 -5.56 7.61
C CYS A 277 -6.64 -6.01 7.42
N ALA A 278 -7.56 -5.07 7.29
CA ALA A 278 -8.98 -5.40 7.18
C ALA A 278 -9.27 -6.17 5.88
N TRP A 279 -9.97 -7.30 5.99
CA TRP A 279 -10.51 -8.01 4.83
C TRP A 279 -11.77 -7.29 4.33
N ARG A 280 -11.90 -7.09 3.02
CA ARG A 280 -13.06 -6.45 2.40
C ARG A 280 -14.36 -7.22 2.62
N HIS A 281 -15.43 -6.53 2.99
CA HIS A 281 -16.69 -7.18 3.32
C HIS A 281 -17.90 -6.26 3.09
N ILE A 282 -19.08 -6.85 2.98
CA ILE A 282 -20.33 -6.10 2.91
C ILE A 282 -21.13 -6.35 4.19
N HIS A 283 -21.45 -5.27 4.90
CA HIS A 283 -22.45 -5.29 5.96
C HIS A 283 -23.83 -5.17 5.33
N MET A 284 -24.79 -5.97 5.80
CA MET A 284 -26.18 -5.88 5.36
C MET A 284 -27.17 -6.41 6.40
N SER A 285 -28.41 -5.91 6.34
CA SER A 285 -29.52 -6.46 7.13
C SER A 285 -30.02 -7.79 6.53
N PRO A 286 -30.76 -8.63 7.28
CA PRO A 286 -31.39 -9.81 6.69
C PRO A 286 -32.37 -9.49 5.56
N GLN A 287 -32.97 -8.30 5.56
CA GLN A 287 -33.83 -7.86 4.46
C GLN A 287 -33.01 -7.60 3.19
N ASP A 288 -31.86 -6.94 3.30
CA ASP A 288 -30.98 -6.68 2.18
C ASP A 288 -30.33 -7.96 1.65
N ALA A 289 -29.96 -8.88 2.54
CA ALA A 289 -29.47 -10.20 2.17
C ALA A 289 -30.48 -10.98 1.31
N ARG A 290 -31.77 -10.97 1.71
CA ARG A 290 -32.86 -11.55 0.91
C ARG A 290 -33.04 -10.84 -0.43
N ARG A 291 -32.98 -9.51 -0.47
CA ARG A 291 -33.10 -8.72 -1.71
C ARG A 291 -31.98 -9.00 -2.70
N LEU A 292 -30.76 -9.16 -2.19
CA LEU A 292 -29.56 -9.44 -2.98
C LEU A 292 -29.33 -10.95 -3.23
N ASN A 293 -30.19 -11.81 -2.68
CA ASN A 293 -30.11 -13.26 -2.75
C ASN A 293 -28.72 -13.80 -2.30
N VAL A 294 -28.25 -13.32 -1.16
CA VAL A 294 -26.99 -13.75 -0.54
C VAL A 294 -27.19 -14.15 0.92
N SER A 295 -26.26 -14.95 1.45
CA SER A 295 -26.28 -15.46 2.83
C SER A 295 -25.09 -14.97 3.65
N ASN A 296 -25.22 -14.98 4.97
CA ASN A 296 -24.11 -14.68 5.88
C ASN A 296 -22.92 -15.62 5.65
N GLY A 297 -21.70 -15.08 5.59
CA GLY A 297 -20.47 -15.81 5.34
C GLY A 297 -20.24 -16.19 3.87
N GLN A 298 -21.20 -15.93 2.98
CA GLN A 298 -21.01 -16.14 1.55
C GLN A 298 -19.93 -15.21 1.01
N LYS A 299 -19.11 -15.71 0.09
CA LYS A 299 -18.17 -14.91 -0.69
C LYS A 299 -18.76 -14.56 -2.04
N VAL A 300 -18.65 -13.30 -2.44
CA VAL A 300 -19.18 -12.78 -3.70
C VAL A 300 -18.13 -11.95 -4.44
N SER A 301 -18.36 -11.72 -5.74
CA SER A 301 -17.60 -10.74 -6.51
C SER A 301 -18.35 -9.41 -6.56
N VAL A 302 -17.64 -8.31 -6.38
CA VAL A 302 -18.19 -6.95 -6.39
C VAL A 302 -17.51 -6.15 -7.48
N ARG A 303 -18.29 -5.58 -8.40
CA ARG A 303 -17.78 -4.79 -9.52
C ARG A 303 -17.94 -3.29 -9.24
N SER A 304 -16.86 -2.55 -9.39
CA SER A 304 -16.87 -1.08 -9.37
C SER A 304 -17.17 -0.47 -10.73
N SER A 305 -17.30 0.85 -10.78
CA SER A 305 -17.47 1.65 -12.00
C SER A 305 -16.31 2.64 -12.18
N GLY A 306 -16.30 3.39 -13.29
CA GLY A 306 -15.27 4.40 -13.58
C GLY A 306 -14.04 3.89 -14.34
N GLU A 307 -13.06 4.79 -14.52
CA GLU A 307 -11.85 4.54 -15.32
C GLU A 307 -10.95 3.44 -14.76
N ARG A 308 -10.85 3.38 -13.43
CA ARG A 308 -10.09 2.35 -12.70
C ARG A 308 -11.01 1.22 -12.23
N ARG A 309 -12.02 0.86 -13.02
CA ARG A 309 -12.95 -0.23 -12.69
C ARG A 309 -12.20 -1.52 -12.37
N LEU A 310 -12.58 -2.15 -11.27
CA LEU A 310 -12.09 -3.45 -10.82
C LEU A 310 -13.26 -4.36 -10.47
N THR A 311 -12.98 -5.67 -10.44
CA THR A 311 -13.81 -6.65 -9.75
C THR A 311 -13.06 -7.09 -8.49
N PHE A 312 -13.70 -6.92 -7.34
CA PHE A 312 -13.21 -7.42 -6.05
C PHE A 312 -13.80 -8.81 -5.82
N ASP A 313 -13.00 -9.85 -5.96
CA ASP A 313 -13.42 -11.21 -5.67
C ASP A 313 -13.37 -11.50 -4.15
N GLU A 314 -13.89 -12.63 -3.70
CA GLU A 314 -13.77 -13.07 -2.29
C GLU A 314 -14.27 -12.05 -1.26
N VAL A 315 -15.27 -11.23 -1.61
CA VAL A 315 -15.89 -10.27 -0.68
C VAL A 315 -16.85 -11.00 0.24
N VAL A 316 -16.60 -10.93 1.54
CA VAL A 316 -17.40 -11.66 2.54
C VAL A 316 -18.69 -10.89 2.85
N ILE A 317 -19.82 -11.59 2.82
CA ILE A 317 -21.12 -11.07 3.24
C ILE A 317 -21.28 -11.25 4.75
N ARG A 318 -21.62 -10.16 5.45
CA ARG A 318 -21.90 -10.17 6.89
C ARG A 318 -23.32 -9.69 7.13
N VAL A 319 -24.17 -10.58 7.65
CA VAL A 319 -25.60 -10.31 7.88
C VAL A 319 -25.89 -10.23 9.37
N ARG A 320 -26.38 -9.07 9.82
CA ARG A 320 -26.88 -8.85 11.19
C ARG A 320 -28.02 -7.85 11.18
N ASP A 321 -28.91 -7.92 12.16
CA ASP A 321 -30.07 -7.02 12.27
C ASP A 321 -29.67 -5.55 12.50
N ASP A 322 -28.51 -5.31 13.10
CA ASP A 322 -27.97 -4.00 13.41
C ASP A 322 -27.04 -3.42 12.33
N PHE A 323 -27.02 -4.02 11.14
CA PHE A 323 -26.19 -3.57 10.02
C PHE A 323 -26.95 -2.76 8.98
N ALA A 324 -26.31 -1.69 8.51
CA ALA A 324 -26.74 -0.96 7.33
C ALA A 324 -25.97 -1.44 6.10
N LEU A 325 -26.65 -1.52 4.95
CA LEU A 325 -26.03 -1.94 3.69
C LEU A 325 -24.84 -1.03 3.33
N GLU A 326 -23.63 -1.60 3.31
CA GLU A 326 -22.38 -0.88 2.99
C GLU A 326 -21.23 -1.85 2.63
N PHE A 327 -20.50 -1.54 1.55
CA PHE A 327 -19.28 -2.26 1.16
C PHE A 327 -18.04 -1.60 1.77
N HIS A 328 -17.39 -2.29 2.70
CA HIS A 328 -16.22 -1.81 3.44
C HIS A 328 -14.93 -2.26 2.76
N ILE A 329 -14.12 -1.28 2.38
CA ILE A 329 -12.77 -1.46 1.83
C ILE A 329 -11.80 -0.48 2.48
N ASP A 330 -10.52 -0.80 2.48
CA ASP A 330 -9.51 0.14 2.95
C ASP A 330 -9.19 1.23 1.92
N THR A 331 -8.40 2.23 2.33
CA THR A 331 -8.00 3.33 1.45
C THR A 331 -7.15 2.88 0.25
N GLU A 332 -6.38 1.81 0.35
CA GLU A 332 -5.53 1.32 -0.74
C GLU A 332 -6.38 0.65 -1.82
N GLU A 333 -7.32 -0.21 -1.42
CA GLU A 333 -8.30 -0.84 -2.30
C GLU A 333 -9.17 0.20 -3.00
N ALA A 334 -9.66 1.21 -2.26
CA ALA A 334 -10.46 2.28 -2.83
C ALA A 334 -9.68 3.10 -3.87
N ASN A 335 -8.44 3.49 -3.55
CA ASN A 335 -7.57 4.22 -4.47
C ASN A 335 -7.22 3.41 -5.73
N ALA A 336 -7.00 2.10 -5.58
CA ALA A 336 -6.74 1.20 -6.70
C ALA A 336 -7.92 1.15 -7.68
N ALA A 337 -9.14 1.17 -7.15
CA ALA A 337 -10.39 1.15 -7.92
C ALA A 337 -10.93 2.54 -8.32
N GLY A 338 -10.28 3.63 -7.89
CA GLY A 338 -10.75 5.00 -8.12
C GLY A 338 -12.06 5.35 -7.39
N LEU A 339 -12.35 4.69 -6.27
CA LEU A 339 -13.59 4.85 -5.50
C LEU A 339 -13.49 5.95 -4.44
N LYS A 340 -14.64 6.51 -4.08
CA LYS A 340 -14.83 7.49 -2.99
C LYS A 340 -15.96 7.02 -2.06
N ASN A 341 -16.02 7.58 -0.85
CA ASN A 341 -17.13 7.31 0.07
C ASN A 341 -18.47 7.63 -0.60
N GLY A 342 -19.42 6.70 -0.50
CA GLY A 342 -20.75 6.79 -1.13
C GLY A 342 -20.79 6.45 -2.62
N ALA A 343 -19.67 6.09 -3.24
CA ALA A 343 -19.68 5.51 -4.59
C ALA A 343 -20.50 4.22 -4.60
N GLN A 344 -21.03 3.85 -5.75
CA GLN A 344 -21.94 2.72 -5.91
C GLN A 344 -21.23 1.56 -6.62
N VAL A 345 -21.40 0.36 -6.07
CA VAL A 345 -20.88 -0.90 -6.62
C VAL A 345 -22.00 -1.93 -6.72
N VAL A 346 -21.80 -2.98 -7.50
CA VAL A 346 -22.80 -4.04 -7.69
C VAL A 346 -22.20 -5.41 -7.39
N ILE A 347 -22.98 -6.28 -6.75
CA ILE A 347 -22.64 -7.70 -6.66
C ILE A 347 -22.79 -8.30 -8.05
N THR A 348 -21.79 -9.04 -8.49
CA THR A 348 -21.81 -9.83 -9.72
C THR A 348 -21.75 -11.31 -9.36
N GLN A 349 -22.52 -12.14 -10.06
CA GLN A 349 -22.38 -13.58 -9.93
C GLN A 349 -20.98 -14.01 -10.41
N PRO A 350 -20.40 -15.08 -9.82
CA PRO A 350 -19.18 -15.67 -10.37
C PRO A 350 -19.44 -16.06 -11.82
N ALA A 351 -18.46 -15.76 -12.68
CA ALA A 351 -18.51 -16.05 -14.11
C ALA A 351 -18.56 -17.56 -14.40
#